data_AF-A0AA88SD96-F1
#
_entry.id   AF-A0AA88SD96-F1
#
_cell.length_a   1.000
_cell.length_b   1.000
_cell.length_c   1.000
_cell.angle_alpha   90.00
_cell.angle_beta   90.00
_cell.angle_gamma   90.00
#
_symmetry.space_group_name_H-M   'P 1'
#
loop_
_entity.id
_entity.type
_entity.pdbx_description
1 polymer ?
#
loop_
_entity_poly.entity_id
_entity_poly.type
_entity_poly.pdbx_seq_one_letter_code
_entity_poly.pdbx_strand_id
1 'polypeptide(L)'
;MFHKKREAAVKLQRRVRALRLGRAERNDYIRTRHAVLTLQTHCRRWIARRQTLEAAEAERRLRFTSAIFHHLNAIKIQRALRAHWALEAARRQIHSVLTIQRWVRAWQQRRRFLDYKSKVVIVQREAKRWLARAARKFLLVRRQQRVRQGIVKVQALWRGHFSRRLNDNPKVVKLRRRLREISAGIREEDKLCNKTSSALDYLLRYKQFSYILEALKNLDTATRLSPECCERLVESGATNVIFTLIRCCNRSVPCMDVITFSIQILLNLSKYHKTIEAVYSVENSVETLLDLLQRYREKAGDKVAERGGSIFTKACFLLALLLQDKHRAVEVTKLPKALDRLRSIYRLTARKHKMDAERTVIKQKMNASVNGSFFVPATPRKSRPVPKFAPEWVLKKDKLKDIVDPLRAIQMVADTLSIML
;
A
#
# COMPACT_ATOMS: atom_id res chain seq x y z
N MET A 1 69.81 132.45 -128.27
CA MET A 1 69.42 132.68 -126.85
C MET A 1 68.13 131.96 -126.41
N PHE A 2 67.18 131.62 -127.31
CA PHE A 2 65.87 131.04 -126.96
C PHE A 2 65.90 129.60 -126.43
N HIS A 3 66.75 128.73 -126.98
CA HIS A 3 66.77 127.29 -126.62
C HIS A 3 67.16 127.00 -125.15
N LYS A 4 68.10 127.75 -124.56
CA LYS A 4 68.56 127.53 -123.18
C LYS A 4 67.49 127.81 -122.12
N LYS A 5 66.55 128.73 -122.38
CA LYS A 5 65.46 129.07 -121.43
C LYS A 5 64.38 127.98 -121.37
N ARG A 6 64.09 127.31 -122.49
CA ARG A 6 63.07 126.23 -122.56
C ARG A 6 63.50 124.97 -121.82
N GLU A 7 64.77 124.59 -121.90
CA GLU A 7 65.29 123.38 -121.25
C GLU A 7 65.27 123.48 -119.71
N ALA A 8 65.62 124.65 -119.17
CA ALA A 8 65.56 124.93 -117.74
C ALA A 8 64.11 124.84 -117.19
N ALA A 9 63.14 125.36 -117.95
CA ALA A 9 61.73 125.29 -117.59
C ALA A 9 61.22 123.83 -117.53
N VAL A 10 61.61 122.96 -118.46
CA VAL A 10 61.19 121.55 -118.48
C VAL A 10 61.79 120.76 -117.32
N LYS A 11 63.06 120.99 -116.96
CA LYS A 11 63.67 120.36 -115.77
C LYS A 11 62.97 120.79 -114.48
N LEU A 12 62.66 122.08 -114.36
CA LEU A 12 61.92 122.61 -113.21
C LEU A 12 60.51 122.01 -113.15
N GLN A 13 59.80 121.97 -114.28
CA GLN A 13 58.46 121.37 -114.39
C GLN A 13 58.48 119.87 -114.07
N ARG A 14 59.46 119.10 -114.53
CA ARG A 14 59.63 117.68 -114.16
C ARG A 14 59.86 117.51 -112.67
N ARG A 15 60.72 118.34 -112.07
CA ARG A 15 61.01 118.27 -110.62
C ARG A 15 59.79 118.64 -109.78
N VAL A 16 59.04 119.68 -110.18
CA VAL A 16 57.78 120.07 -109.53
C VAL A 16 56.73 118.95 -109.68
N ARG A 17 56.61 118.32 -110.86
CA ARG A 17 55.70 117.19 -111.08
C ARG A 17 56.07 115.98 -110.22
N ALA A 18 57.34 115.60 -110.16
CA ALA A 18 57.82 114.50 -109.32
C ALA A 18 57.56 114.77 -107.83
N LEU A 19 57.77 116.01 -107.37
CA LEU A 19 57.54 116.39 -105.97
C LEU A 19 56.04 116.40 -105.62
N ARG A 20 55.18 116.82 -106.56
CA ARG A 20 53.72 116.70 -106.42
C ARG A 20 53.28 115.23 -106.37
N LEU A 21 53.81 114.37 -107.25
CA LEU A 21 53.49 112.95 -107.29
C LEU A 21 53.92 112.24 -105.99
N GLY A 22 55.15 112.50 -105.53
CA GLY A 22 55.65 111.93 -104.27
C GLY A 22 54.89 112.42 -103.03
N ARG A 23 54.42 113.68 -103.02
CA ARG A 23 53.49 114.17 -101.99
C ARG A 23 52.14 113.47 -102.06
N ALA A 24 51.60 113.24 -103.26
CA ALA A 24 50.33 112.55 -103.44
C ALA A 24 50.41 111.08 -102.98
N GLU A 25 51.43 110.32 -103.38
CA GLU A 25 51.65 108.94 -102.91
C GLU A 25 51.89 108.86 -101.41
N ARG A 26 52.69 109.77 -100.85
CA ARG A 26 52.91 109.82 -99.39
C ARG A 26 51.60 110.08 -98.65
N ASN A 27 50.77 111.00 -99.15
CA ASN A 27 49.46 111.28 -98.56
C ASN A 27 48.52 110.08 -98.71
N ASP A 28 48.61 109.31 -99.80
CA ASP A 28 47.82 108.11 -100.01
C ASP A 28 48.24 106.98 -99.07
N TYR A 29 49.54 106.71 -98.96
CA TYR A 29 50.08 105.77 -97.98
C TYR A 29 49.71 106.13 -96.54
N ILE A 30 49.80 107.41 -96.16
CA ILE A 30 49.41 107.87 -94.82
C ILE A 30 47.91 107.64 -94.58
N ARG A 31 47.04 107.89 -95.57
CA ARG A 31 45.60 107.62 -95.47
C ARG A 31 45.31 106.13 -95.30
N THR A 32 45.90 105.29 -96.15
CA THR A 32 45.75 103.83 -96.07
C THR A 32 46.27 103.29 -94.74
N ARG A 33 47.43 103.76 -94.27
CA ARG A 33 47.99 103.38 -92.97
C ARG A 33 47.08 103.79 -91.81
N HIS A 34 46.52 105.01 -91.82
CA HIS A 34 45.55 105.43 -90.81
C HIS A 34 44.28 104.58 -90.84
N ALA A 35 43.74 104.24 -92.02
CA ALA A 35 42.58 103.36 -92.13
C ALA A 35 42.86 101.96 -91.55
N VAL A 36 44.02 101.37 -91.88
CA VAL A 36 44.43 100.07 -91.34
C VAL A 36 44.62 100.11 -89.83
N LEU A 37 45.27 101.16 -89.29
CA LEU A 37 45.45 101.31 -87.84
C LEU A 37 44.09 101.49 -87.12
N THR A 38 43.16 102.24 -87.71
CA THR A 38 41.79 102.36 -87.18
C THR A 38 41.07 101.00 -87.17
N LEU A 39 41.19 100.22 -88.24
CA LEU A 39 40.56 98.90 -88.32
C LEU A 39 41.20 97.90 -87.35
N GLN A 40 42.54 97.90 -87.23
CA GLN A 40 43.27 97.09 -86.27
C GLN A 40 42.93 97.46 -84.82
N THR A 41 42.80 98.75 -84.49
CA THR A 41 42.40 99.17 -83.14
C THR A 41 40.95 98.77 -82.83
N HIS A 42 40.03 98.87 -83.80
CA HIS A 42 38.66 98.37 -83.66
C HIS A 42 38.60 96.85 -83.49
N CYS A 43 39.36 96.08 -84.28
CA CYS A 43 39.41 94.62 -84.17
C CYS A 43 39.97 94.18 -82.82
N ARG A 44 41.10 94.76 -82.38
CA ARG A 44 41.66 94.51 -81.04
C ARG A 44 40.68 94.86 -79.94
N ARG A 45 39.96 95.98 -80.06
CA ARG A 45 38.91 96.38 -79.11
C ARG A 45 37.73 95.39 -79.12
N TRP A 46 37.31 94.89 -80.28
CA TRP A 46 36.25 93.88 -80.38
C TRP A 46 36.68 92.54 -79.77
N ILE A 47 37.90 92.07 -80.05
CA ILE A 47 38.45 90.84 -79.43
C ILE A 47 38.52 90.99 -77.91
N ALA A 48 39.06 92.12 -77.41
CA ALA A 48 39.13 92.39 -75.98
C ALA A 48 37.73 92.42 -75.35
N ARG A 49 36.75 93.08 -75.99
CA ARG A 49 35.35 93.09 -75.53
C ARG A 49 34.75 91.69 -75.51
N ARG A 50 34.99 90.89 -76.54
CA ARG A 50 34.50 89.50 -76.61
C ARG A 50 35.11 88.63 -75.51
N GLN A 51 36.42 88.71 -75.29
CA GLN A 51 37.09 88.00 -74.19
C GLN A 51 36.54 88.43 -72.83
N THR A 52 36.28 89.72 -72.60
CA THR A 52 35.67 90.18 -71.34
C THR A 52 34.24 89.66 -71.16
N LEU A 53 33.45 89.55 -72.24
CA LEU A 53 32.10 88.98 -72.18
C LEU A 53 32.14 87.47 -71.90
N GLU A 54 32.97 86.72 -72.60
CA GLU A 54 33.12 85.26 -72.40
C GLU A 54 33.64 84.95 -70.99
N ALA A 55 34.59 85.76 -70.47
CA ALA A 55 35.06 85.65 -69.09
C ALA A 55 33.95 85.95 -68.07
N ALA A 56 33.17 87.01 -68.29
CA ALA A 56 32.04 87.37 -67.42
C ALA A 56 30.94 86.30 -67.43
N GLU A 57 30.66 85.67 -68.58
CA GLU A 57 29.73 84.55 -68.69
C GLU A 57 30.25 83.28 -68.00
N ALA A 58 31.54 82.96 -68.16
CA ALA A 58 32.17 81.83 -67.48
C ALA A 58 32.13 82.00 -65.96
N GLU A 59 32.43 83.21 -65.47
CA GLU A 59 32.31 83.55 -64.06
C GLU A 59 30.86 83.43 -63.57
N ARG A 60 29.88 83.90 -64.36
CA ARG A 60 28.46 83.73 -64.04
C ARG A 60 28.05 82.26 -63.95
N ARG A 61 28.51 81.40 -64.87
CA ARG A 61 28.28 79.95 -64.84
C ARG A 61 28.88 79.32 -63.60
N LEU A 62 30.12 79.67 -63.23
CA LEU A 62 30.77 79.15 -62.03
C LEU A 62 30.04 79.56 -60.76
N ARG A 63 29.59 80.82 -60.66
CA ARG A 63 28.77 81.29 -59.53
C ARG A 63 27.46 80.52 -59.43
N PHE A 64 26.80 80.25 -60.57
CA PHE A 64 25.57 79.47 -60.62
C PHE A 64 25.76 78.00 -60.22
N THR A 65 26.78 77.32 -60.75
CA THR A 65 27.07 75.93 -60.40
C THR A 65 27.49 75.78 -58.94
N SER A 66 28.28 76.73 -58.42
CA SER A 66 28.62 76.80 -57.00
C SER A 66 27.37 76.98 -56.13
N ALA A 67 26.48 77.90 -56.49
CA ALA A 67 25.21 78.09 -55.79
C ALA A 67 24.37 76.80 -55.79
N ILE A 68 24.23 76.12 -56.93
CA ILE A 68 23.53 74.83 -57.02
C ILE A 68 24.20 73.77 -56.14
N PHE A 69 25.53 73.65 -56.19
CA PHE A 69 26.27 72.67 -55.38
C PHE A 69 26.01 72.87 -53.89
N HIS A 70 26.09 74.12 -53.41
CA HIS A 70 25.78 74.45 -52.03
C HIS A 70 24.31 74.19 -51.68
N HIS A 71 23.36 74.53 -52.57
CA HIS A 71 21.94 74.21 -52.37
C HIS A 71 21.67 72.71 -52.30
N LEU A 72 22.26 71.91 -53.19
CA LEU A 72 22.10 70.45 -53.18
C LEU A 72 22.71 69.82 -51.92
N ASN A 73 23.86 70.31 -51.48
CA ASN A 73 24.46 69.85 -50.22
C ASN A 73 23.59 70.26 -49.01
N ALA A 74 23.05 71.47 -49.01
CA ALA A 74 22.09 71.89 -47.98
C ALA A 74 20.85 70.99 -47.97
N ILE A 75 20.30 70.64 -49.14
CA ILE A 75 19.15 69.72 -49.26
C ILE A 75 19.51 68.32 -48.72
N LYS A 76 20.70 67.78 -49.03
CA LYS A 76 21.16 66.49 -48.49
C LYS A 76 21.24 66.50 -46.96
N ILE A 77 21.84 67.54 -46.39
CA ILE A 77 21.95 67.71 -44.93
C ILE A 77 20.57 67.86 -44.31
N GLN A 78 19.70 68.71 -44.87
CA GLN A 78 18.33 68.91 -44.39
C GLN A 78 17.51 67.62 -44.43
N ARG A 79 17.64 66.82 -45.50
CA ARG A 79 16.95 65.52 -45.62
C ARG A 79 17.43 64.54 -44.55
N ALA A 80 18.75 64.42 -44.37
CA ALA A 80 19.33 63.54 -43.34
C ALA A 80 18.89 63.97 -41.93
N LEU A 81 18.90 65.27 -41.65
CA LEU A 81 18.48 65.84 -40.37
C LEU A 81 17.00 65.58 -40.09
N ARG A 82 16.11 65.82 -41.08
CA ARG A 82 14.68 65.52 -40.95
C ARG A 82 14.43 64.02 -40.71
N ALA A 83 15.14 63.14 -41.42
CA ALA A 83 15.04 61.69 -41.21
C ALA A 83 15.52 61.28 -39.82
N HIS A 84 16.64 61.84 -39.35
CA HIS A 84 17.16 61.61 -38.00
C HIS A 84 16.15 62.06 -36.94
N TRP A 85 15.58 63.27 -37.06
CA TRP A 85 14.56 63.74 -36.13
C TRP A 85 13.30 62.88 -36.13
N ALA A 86 12.84 62.42 -37.30
CA ALA A 86 11.70 61.51 -37.40
C ALA A 86 11.97 60.17 -36.72
N LEU A 87 13.15 59.58 -36.94
CA LEU A 87 13.56 58.33 -36.29
C LEU A 87 13.66 58.49 -34.76
N GLU A 88 14.26 59.59 -34.30
CA GLU A 88 14.42 59.86 -32.86
C GLU A 88 13.09 60.16 -32.18
N ALA A 89 12.16 60.81 -32.88
CA ALA A 89 10.78 60.96 -32.40
C ALA A 89 10.08 59.59 -32.30
N ALA A 90 10.18 58.74 -33.32
CA ALA A 90 9.59 57.41 -33.32
C ALA A 90 10.17 56.51 -32.22
N ARG A 91 11.51 56.52 -32.03
CA ARG A 91 12.19 55.80 -30.95
C ARG A 91 11.71 56.22 -29.57
N ARG A 92 11.58 57.53 -29.33
CA ARG A 92 11.03 58.07 -28.08
C ARG A 92 9.60 57.58 -27.83
N GLN A 93 8.74 57.64 -28.85
CA GLN A 93 7.36 57.15 -28.73
C GLN A 93 7.30 55.65 -28.43
N ILE A 94 8.06 54.83 -29.17
CA ILE A 94 8.13 53.38 -28.95
C ILE A 94 8.64 53.08 -27.53
N HIS A 95 9.69 53.77 -27.07
CA HIS A 95 10.25 53.57 -25.74
C HIS A 95 9.22 53.91 -24.64
N SER A 96 8.50 55.03 -24.78
CA SER A 96 7.41 55.40 -23.86
C SER A 96 6.31 54.34 -23.83
N VAL A 97 5.86 53.85 -24.99
CA VAL A 97 4.85 52.78 -25.08
C VAL A 97 5.34 51.49 -24.43
N LEU A 98 6.56 51.05 -24.71
CA LEU A 98 7.13 49.84 -24.11
C LEU A 98 7.25 49.97 -22.59
N THR A 99 7.65 51.14 -22.08
CA THR A 99 7.73 51.41 -20.64
C THR A 99 6.36 51.30 -19.98
N ILE A 100 5.32 51.91 -20.58
CA ILE A 100 3.95 51.80 -20.09
C ILE A 100 3.47 50.35 -20.14
N GLN A 101 3.67 49.64 -21.25
CA GLN A 101 3.26 48.24 -21.38
C GLN A 101 3.95 47.32 -20.36
N ARG A 102 5.26 47.50 -20.14
CA ARG A 102 6.02 46.76 -19.13
C ARG A 102 5.45 47.02 -17.74
N TRP A 103 5.19 48.29 -17.40
CA TRP A 103 4.61 48.67 -16.12
C TRP A 103 3.21 48.07 -15.93
N VAL A 104 2.32 48.16 -16.93
CA VAL A 104 0.96 47.60 -16.87
C VAL A 104 1.01 46.08 -16.67
N ARG A 105 1.85 45.36 -17.42
CA ARG A 105 2.00 43.90 -17.28
C ARG A 105 2.48 43.51 -15.88
N ALA A 106 3.49 44.20 -15.36
CA ALA A 106 4.01 43.97 -14.01
C ALA A 106 2.94 44.26 -12.93
N TRP A 107 2.21 45.37 -13.07
CA TRP A 107 1.11 45.73 -12.18
C TRP A 107 -0.01 44.67 -12.19
N GLN A 108 -0.44 44.21 -13.37
CA GLN A 108 -1.46 43.17 -13.49
C GLN A 108 -1.02 41.84 -12.87
N GLN A 109 0.24 41.44 -13.07
CA GLN A 109 0.79 40.23 -12.44
C GLN A 109 0.84 40.36 -10.92
N ARG A 110 1.32 41.51 -10.42
CA ARG A 110 1.38 41.79 -8.98
C ARG A 110 0.00 41.77 -8.34
N ARG A 111 -0.99 42.40 -8.98
CA ARG A 111 -2.38 42.41 -8.51
C ARG A 111 -2.97 41.00 -8.45
N ARG A 112 -2.80 40.19 -9.49
CA ARG A 112 -3.23 38.78 -9.50
C ARG A 112 -2.57 37.97 -8.39
N PHE A 113 -1.26 38.12 -8.21
CA PHE A 113 -0.54 37.43 -7.14
C PHE A 113 -1.06 37.81 -5.75
N LEU A 114 -1.32 39.09 -5.49
CA LEU A 114 -1.84 39.55 -4.21
C LEU A 114 -3.25 39.02 -3.93
N ASP A 115 -4.12 38.97 -4.95
CA ASP A 115 -5.45 38.37 -4.85
C ASP A 115 -5.37 36.87 -4.51
N TYR A 116 -4.56 36.10 -5.24
CA TYR A 116 -4.34 34.68 -4.95
C TYR A 116 -3.77 34.46 -3.55
N LYS A 117 -2.76 35.24 -3.15
CA LYS A 117 -2.17 35.16 -1.81
C LYS A 117 -3.21 35.41 -0.73
N SER A 118 -4.06 36.43 -0.90
CA SER A 118 -5.13 36.76 0.05
C SER A 118 -6.12 35.59 0.21
N LYS A 119 -6.58 35.03 -0.91
CA LYS A 119 -7.49 33.86 -0.93
C LYS A 119 -6.88 32.65 -0.21
N VAL A 120 -5.62 32.33 -0.49
CA VAL A 120 -4.91 31.21 0.15
C VAL A 120 -4.80 31.43 1.67
N VAL A 121 -4.43 32.64 2.11
CA VAL A 121 -4.32 32.96 3.54
C VAL A 121 -5.66 32.83 4.26
N ILE A 122 -6.76 33.26 3.64
CA ILE A 122 -8.11 33.11 4.21
C ILE A 122 -8.44 31.63 4.39
N VAL A 123 -8.26 30.81 3.35
CA VAL A 123 -8.53 29.36 3.40
C VAL A 123 -7.66 28.69 4.47
N GLN A 124 -6.37 28.99 4.52
CA GLN A 124 -5.46 28.46 5.53
C GLN A 124 -5.89 28.85 6.96
N ARG A 125 -6.35 30.08 7.16
CA ARG A 125 -6.83 30.56 8.46
C ARG A 125 -8.10 29.83 8.89
N GLU A 126 -9.06 29.63 7.99
CA GLU A 126 -10.28 28.87 8.29
C GLU A 126 -9.99 27.39 8.57
N ALA A 127 -9.11 26.77 7.78
CA ALA A 127 -8.69 25.38 7.99
C ALA A 127 -8.02 25.19 9.37
N LYS A 128 -7.11 26.10 9.75
CA LYS A 128 -6.49 26.09 11.09
C LYS A 128 -7.52 26.24 12.20
N ARG A 129 -8.51 27.13 12.04
CA ARG A 129 -9.59 27.30 13.03
C ARG A 129 -10.47 26.05 13.13
N TRP A 130 -10.82 25.43 12.00
CA TRP A 130 -11.58 24.19 11.98
C TRP A 130 -10.84 23.05 12.69
N LEU A 131 -9.55 22.85 12.36
CA LEU A 131 -8.70 21.86 13.02
C LEU A 131 -8.63 22.08 14.54
N ALA A 132 -8.43 23.32 14.98
CA ALA A 132 -8.41 23.65 16.40
C ALA A 132 -9.77 23.40 17.10
N ARG A 133 -10.90 23.62 16.42
CA ARG A 133 -12.24 23.27 16.94
C ARG A 133 -12.43 21.75 17.02
N ALA A 134 -12.05 21.02 15.98
CA ALA A 134 -12.14 19.56 15.94
C ALA A 134 -11.29 18.91 17.03
N ALA A 135 -10.04 19.36 17.20
CA ALA A 135 -9.14 18.89 18.25
C ALA A 135 -9.73 19.13 19.65
N ARG A 136 -10.27 20.33 19.91
CA ARG A 136 -10.92 20.65 21.19
C ARG A 136 -12.13 19.74 21.46
N LYS A 137 -12.99 19.52 20.46
CA LYS A 137 -14.14 18.60 20.57
C LYS A 137 -13.69 17.18 20.88
N PHE A 138 -12.70 16.67 20.16
CA PHE A 138 -12.15 15.33 20.39
C PHE A 138 -11.58 15.18 21.81
N LEU A 139 -10.78 16.14 22.26
CA LEU A 139 -10.21 16.13 23.61
C LEU A 139 -11.28 16.18 24.69
N LEU A 140 -12.35 16.97 24.48
CA LEU A 140 -13.49 17.02 25.40
C LEU A 140 -14.19 15.67 25.50
N VAL A 141 -14.53 15.04 24.37
CA VAL A 141 -15.17 13.71 24.33
C VAL A 141 -14.26 12.68 25.01
N ARG A 142 -12.96 12.69 24.74
CA ARG A 142 -11.99 11.78 25.36
C ARG A 142 -11.86 12.01 26.87
N ARG A 143 -11.97 13.26 27.34
CA ARG A 143 -11.99 13.58 28.77
C ARG A 143 -13.27 13.06 29.43
N GLN A 144 -14.43 13.33 28.83
CA GLN A 144 -15.72 12.83 29.33
C GLN A 144 -15.74 11.29 29.39
N GLN A 145 -15.23 10.62 28.36
CA GLN A 145 -15.15 9.16 28.34
C GLN A 145 -14.23 8.62 29.43
N ARG A 146 -13.06 9.24 29.66
CA ARG A 146 -12.16 8.86 30.77
C ARG A 146 -12.84 9.03 32.13
N VAL A 147 -13.55 10.14 32.35
CA VAL A 147 -14.29 10.36 33.60
C VAL A 147 -15.39 9.31 33.76
N ARG A 148 -16.18 9.05 32.71
CA ARG A 148 -17.23 8.02 32.72
C ARG A 148 -16.68 6.63 33.02
N GLN A 149 -15.58 6.23 32.38
CA GLN A 149 -14.88 4.97 32.65
C GLN A 149 -14.37 4.92 34.10
N GLY A 150 -13.82 6.02 34.60
CA GLY A 150 -13.42 6.16 36.00
C GLY A 150 -14.58 5.95 36.97
N ILE A 151 -15.72 6.62 36.74
CA ILE A 151 -16.94 6.48 37.54
C ILE A 151 -17.43 5.03 37.53
N VAL A 152 -17.55 4.41 36.35
CA VAL A 152 -17.98 3.01 36.22
C VAL A 152 -17.02 2.08 36.97
N LYS A 153 -15.71 2.32 36.89
CA LYS A 153 -14.70 1.54 37.63
C LYS A 153 -14.87 1.69 39.13
N VAL A 154 -15.03 2.91 39.64
CA VAL A 154 -15.27 3.17 41.07
C VAL A 154 -16.56 2.52 41.53
N GLN A 155 -17.66 2.66 40.78
CA GLN A 155 -18.93 2.02 41.08
C GLN A 155 -18.82 0.49 41.09
N ALA A 156 -18.11 -0.12 40.14
CA ALA A 156 -17.87 -1.56 40.09
C ALA A 156 -17.03 -2.04 41.28
N LEU A 157 -15.98 -1.29 41.65
CA LEU A 157 -15.17 -1.58 42.84
C LEU A 157 -15.99 -1.48 44.12
N TRP A 158 -16.82 -0.44 44.25
CA TRP A 158 -17.71 -0.27 45.40
C TRP A 158 -18.75 -1.38 45.51
N ARG A 159 -19.46 -1.70 44.41
CA ARG A 159 -20.42 -2.83 44.38
C ARG A 159 -19.73 -4.14 44.75
N GLY A 160 -18.53 -4.38 44.24
CA GLY A 160 -17.73 -5.54 44.60
C GLY A 160 -17.29 -5.55 46.07
N HIS A 161 -16.89 -4.41 46.63
CA HIS A 161 -16.54 -4.28 48.05
C HIS A 161 -17.76 -4.53 48.94
N PHE A 162 -18.89 -3.89 48.64
CA PHE A 162 -20.13 -4.03 49.39
C PHE A 162 -20.65 -5.47 49.37
N SER A 163 -20.67 -6.12 48.19
CA SER A 163 -21.03 -7.53 48.07
C SER A 163 -20.11 -8.44 48.90
N ARG A 164 -18.81 -8.15 48.95
CA ARG A 164 -17.86 -8.91 49.77
C ARG A 164 -18.14 -8.71 51.26
N ARG A 165 -18.39 -7.47 51.69
CA ARG A 165 -18.70 -7.16 53.08
C ARG A 165 -19.95 -7.89 53.59
N LEU A 166 -20.98 -8.03 52.76
CA LEU A 166 -22.24 -8.67 53.14
C LEU A 166 -22.25 -10.20 52.95
N ASN A 167 -21.63 -10.72 51.88
CA ASN A 167 -21.81 -12.10 51.43
C ASN A 167 -20.54 -12.96 51.50
N ASP A 168 -19.39 -12.44 51.94
CA ASP A 168 -18.17 -13.25 52.02
C ASP A 168 -18.31 -14.33 53.10
N ASN A 169 -18.04 -15.57 52.71
CA ASN A 169 -17.88 -16.70 53.62
C ASN A 169 -16.42 -17.20 53.59
N PRO A 170 -15.96 -17.96 54.61
CA PRO A 170 -14.58 -18.42 54.69
C PRO A 170 -14.11 -19.24 53.48
N LYS A 171 -15.01 -20.01 52.84
CA LYS A 171 -14.70 -20.81 51.65
C LYS A 171 -14.37 -19.91 50.45
N VAL A 172 -15.16 -18.87 50.22
CA VAL A 172 -14.96 -17.89 49.13
C VAL A 172 -13.70 -17.07 49.36
N VAL A 173 -13.42 -16.68 50.61
CA VAL A 173 -12.17 -15.97 50.97
C VAL A 173 -10.95 -16.84 50.69
N LYS A 174 -10.97 -18.12 51.13
CA LYS A 174 -9.89 -19.09 50.85
C LYS A 174 -9.69 -19.30 49.35
N LEU A 175 -10.78 -19.45 48.58
CA LEU A 175 -10.73 -19.58 47.13
C LEU A 175 -10.09 -18.34 46.47
N ARG A 176 -10.48 -17.14 46.90
CA ARG A 176 -9.95 -15.88 46.37
C ARG A 176 -8.47 -15.71 46.68
N ARG A 177 -8.03 -16.07 47.90
CA ARG A 177 -6.62 -16.07 48.28
C ARG A 177 -5.82 -17.00 47.36
N ARG A 178 -6.27 -18.24 47.18
CA ARG A 178 -5.65 -19.20 46.27
C ARG A 178 -5.59 -18.68 44.82
N LEU A 179 -6.66 -18.06 44.32
CA LEU A 179 -6.66 -17.47 42.98
C LEU A 179 -5.67 -16.30 42.85
N ARG A 180 -5.50 -15.46 43.88
CA ARG A 180 -4.49 -14.39 43.89
C ARG A 180 -3.07 -14.94 43.90
N GLU A 181 -2.80 -15.95 44.73
CA GLU A 181 -1.50 -16.63 44.80
C GLU A 181 -1.15 -17.26 43.44
N ILE A 182 -2.11 -17.97 42.82
CA ILE A 182 -1.93 -18.50 41.45
C ILE A 182 -1.68 -17.35 40.48
N SER A 183 -2.54 -16.31 40.48
CA SER A 183 -2.44 -15.20 39.52
C SER A 183 -1.12 -14.43 39.63
N ALA A 184 -0.54 -14.33 40.82
CA ALA A 184 0.75 -13.68 41.04
C ALA A 184 1.92 -14.49 40.45
N GLY A 185 1.78 -15.81 40.32
CA GLY A 185 2.79 -16.70 39.74
C GLY A 185 2.58 -17.00 38.25
N ILE A 186 1.54 -16.48 37.60
CA ILE A 186 1.27 -16.72 36.18
C ILE A 186 2.32 -16.01 35.32
N ARG A 187 2.97 -16.77 34.44
CA ARG A 187 3.89 -16.26 33.43
C ARG A 187 3.17 -16.11 32.08
N GLU A 188 3.76 -15.38 31.14
CA GLU A 188 3.17 -15.19 29.80
C GLU A 188 2.98 -16.51 29.06
N GLU A 189 3.88 -17.48 29.24
CA GLU A 189 3.78 -18.83 28.69
C GLU A 189 2.63 -19.68 29.25
N ASP A 190 2.11 -19.34 30.44
CA ASP A 190 0.99 -20.07 31.04
C ASP A 190 -0.34 -19.71 30.38
N LYS A 191 -0.37 -18.65 29.56
CA LYS A 191 -1.54 -18.34 28.72
C LYS A 191 -1.82 -19.51 27.80
N LEU A 192 -3.09 -19.92 27.72
CA LEU A 192 -3.54 -21.09 26.96
C LEU A 192 -2.95 -21.14 25.53
N CYS A 193 -2.97 -20.00 24.83
CA CYS A 193 -2.43 -19.86 23.48
C CYS A 193 -0.92 -20.14 23.42
N ASN A 194 -0.13 -19.51 24.28
CA ASN A 194 1.32 -19.66 24.33
C ASN A 194 1.70 -21.08 24.76
N LYS A 195 0.99 -21.62 25.76
CA LYS A 195 1.15 -23.00 26.23
C LYS A 195 0.87 -24.03 25.13
N THR A 196 -0.14 -23.77 24.30
CA THR A 196 -0.46 -24.61 23.12
C THR A 196 0.67 -24.56 22.11
N SER A 197 1.15 -23.35 21.76
CA SER A 197 2.26 -23.19 20.82
C SER A 197 3.53 -23.88 21.29
N SER A 198 3.90 -23.73 22.57
CA SER A 198 5.03 -24.43 23.16
C SER A 198 4.83 -25.95 23.13
N ALA A 199 3.65 -26.45 23.49
CA ALA A 199 3.38 -27.89 23.48
C ALA A 199 3.41 -28.47 22.06
N LEU A 200 2.95 -27.74 21.04
CA LEU A 200 3.11 -28.14 19.63
C LEU A 200 4.58 -28.20 19.24
N ASP A 201 5.38 -27.20 19.61
CA ASP A 201 6.82 -27.20 19.33
C ASP A 201 7.52 -28.41 19.97
N TYR A 202 7.20 -28.70 21.24
CA TYR A 202 7.71 -29.88 21.94
C TYR A 202 7.31 -31.18 21.24
N LEU A 203 6.04 -31.31 20.83
CA LEU A 203 5.51 -32.51 20.18
C LEU A 203 6.14 -32.76 18.80
N LEU A 204 6.37 -31.69 18.03
CA LEU A 204 6.86 -31.79 16.66
C LEU A 204 8.38 -31.94 16.58
N ARG A 205 9.14 -31.37 17.52
CA ARG A 205 10.62 -31.34 17.46
C ARG A 205 11.31 -32.40 18.32
N TYR A 206 10.76 -32.71 19.49
CA TYR A 206 11.47 -33.52 20.48
C TYR A 206 11.02 -34.98 20.45
N LYS A 207 11.97 -35.90 20.59
CA LYS A 207 11.73 -37.35 20.57
C LYS A 207 11.69 -37.99 21.96
N GLN A 208 12.04 -37.24 23.00
CA GLN A 208 12.11 -37.79 24.36
C GLN A 208 10.70 -37.95 24.95
N PHE A 209 10.46 -39.14 25.51
CA PHE A 209 9.13 -39.58 25.94
C PHE A 209 8.49 -38.67 27.01
N SER A 210 9.28 -38.16 27.95
CA SER A 210 8.82 -37.26 29.03
C SER A 210 8.27 -35.94 28.48
N TYR A 211 8.98 -35.31 27.53
CA TYR A 211 8.54 -34.06 26.90
C TYR A 211 7.30 -34.27 26.03
N ILE A 212 7.24 -35.39 25.30
CA ILE A 212 6.06 -35.75 24.49
C ILE A 212 4.83 -35.91 25.40
N LEU A 213 4.96 -36.64 26.50
CA LEU A 213 3.86 -36.85 27.43
C LEU A 213 3.35 -35.54 28.04
N GLU A 214 4.27 -34.64 28.43
CA GLU A 214 3.90 -33.34 28.99
C GLU A 214 3.27 -32.42 27.93
N ALA A 215 3.77 -32.43 26.70
CA ALA A 215 3.16 -31.75 25.57
C ALA A 215 1.72 -32.23 25.33
N LEU A 216 1.49 -33.54 25.29
CA LEU A 216 0.16 -34.12 25.10
C LEU A 216 -0.82 -33.76 26.23
N LYS A 217 -0.37 -33.73 27.49
CA LYS A 217 -1.21 -33.26 28.62
C LYS A 217 -1.66 -31.81 28.45
N ASN A 218 -0.75 -30.95 27.98
CA ASN A 218 -1.04 -29.55 27.73
C ASN A 218 -1.97 -29.37 26.53
N LEU A 219 -1.76 -30.13 25.45
CA LEU A 219 -2.62 -30.13 24.26
C LEU A 219 -4.01 -30.71 24.53
N ASP A 220 -4.14 -31.76 25.34
CA ASP A 220 -5.44 -32.26 25.80
C ASP A 220 -6.23 -31.13 26.49
N THR A 221 -5.59 -30.43 27.43
CA THR A 221 -6.25 -29.33 28.14
C THR A 221 -6.61 -28.17 27.20
N ALA A 222 -5.71 -27.82 26.27
CA ALA A 222 -5.95 -26.74 25.30
C ALA A 222 -7.11 -27.06 24.35
N THR A 223 -7.07 -28.23 23.72
CA THR A 223 -8.12 -28.69 22.80
C THR A 223 -9.44 -28.98 23.49
N ARG A 224 -9.46 -29.19 24.80
CA ARG A 224 -10.71 -29.32 25.56
C ARG A 224 -11.37 -27.97 25.84
N LEU A 225 -10.59 -26.89 25.94
CA LEU A 225 -11.05 -25.58 26.42
C LEU A 225 -11.28 -24.53 25.32
N SER A 226 -10.65 -24.66 24.14
CA SER A 226 -10.71 -23.63 23.09
C SER A 226 -10.80 -24.24 21.68
N PRO A 227 -11.79 -23.81 20.85
CA PRO A 227 -11.87 -24.21 19.45
C PRO A 227 -10.69 -23.69 18.62
N GLU A 228 -10.16 -22.50 18.93
CA GLU A 228 -9.00 -21.92 18.24
C GLU A 228 -7.73 -22.75 18.47
N CYS A 229 -7.60 -23.38 19.64
CA CYS A 229 -6.49 -24.30 19.91
C CYS A 229 -6.63 -25.61 19.10
N CYS A 230 -7.87 -26.07 18.85
CA CYS A 230 -8.13 -27.20 17.96
C CYS A 230 -7.72 -26.89 16.51
N GLU A 231 -8.14 -25.73 15.99
CA GLU A 231 -7.78 -25.28 14.62
C GLU A 231 -6.26 -25.17 14.48
N ARG A 232 -5.58 -24.52 15.44
CA ARG A 232 -4.12 -24.38 15.42
C ARG A 232 -3.36 -25.72 15.46
N LEU A 233 -3.85 -26.70 16.23
CA LEU A 233 -3.24 -28.03 16.27
C LEU A 233 -3.34 -28.74 14.92
N VAL A 234 -4.48 -28.61 14.24
CA VAL A 234 -4.68 -29.15 12.89
C VAL A 234 -3.78 -28.45 11.88
N GLU A 235 -3.73 -27.11 11.89
CA GLU A 235 -2.88 -26.31 11.00
C GLU A 235 -1.39 -26.63 11.16
N SER A 236 -0.94 -26.96 12.37
CA SER A 236 0.46 -27.33 12.61
C SER A 236 0.82 -28.75 12.15
N GLY A 237 -0.12 -29.51 11.58
CA GLY A 237 0.09 -30.89 11.15
C GLY A 237 0.28 -31.89 12.30
N ALA A 238 0.02 -31.48 13.55
CA ALA A 238 0.27 -32.32 14.73
C ALA A 238 -0.65 -33.56 14.77
N THR A 239 -1.79 -33.55 14.09
CA THR A 239 -2.70 -34.70 13.97
C THR A 239 -1.97 -35.94 13.43
N ASN A 240 -1.13 -35.77 12.41
CA ASN A 240 -0.34 -36.88 11.84
C ASN A 240 0.67 -37.44 12.84
N VAL A 241 1.33 -36.56 13.59
CA VAL A 241 2.28 -36.95 14.64
C VAL A 241 1.58 -37.71 15.76
N ILE A 242 0.37 -37.28 16.15
CA ILE A 242 -0.44 -37.97 17.16
C ILE A 242 -0.80 -39.40 16.70
N PHE A 243 -1.23 -39.59 15.46
CA PHE A 243 -1.49 -40.94 14.92
C PHE A 243 -0.21 -41.79 14.84
N THR A 244 0.93 -41.20 14.45
CA THR A 244 2.23 -41.88 14.46
C THR A 244 2.62 -42.32 15.87
N LEU A 245 2.45 -41.47 16.88
CA LEU A 245 2.70 -41.81 18.28
C LEU A 245 1.84 -42.98 18.74
N ILE A 246 0.55 -43.00 18.38
CA ILE A 246 -0.36 -44.11 18.68
C ILE A 246 0.16 -45.42 18.09
N ARG A 247 0.62 -45.42 16.83
CA ARG A 247 1.14 -46.62 16.14
C ARG A 247 2.43 -47.13 16.76
N CYS A 248 3.34 -46.23 17.15
CA CYS A 248 4.64 -46.56 17.73
C CYS A 248 4.55 -46.98 19.20
N CYS A 249 3.49 -46.60 19.92
CA CYS A 249 3.31 -46.97 21.32
C CYS A 249 2.95 -48.45 21.49
N ASN A 250 3.33 -49.04 22.63
CA ASN A 250 3.05 -50.43 22.99
C ASN A 250 2.14 -50.52 24.24
N ARG A 251 2.09 -51.69 24.90
CA ARG A 251 1.23 -51.91 26.10
C ARG A 251 1.88 -51.52 27.43
N SER A 252 3.08 -50.92 27.44
CA SER A 252 3.70 -50.42 28.67
C SER A 252 2.92 -49.25 29.27
N VAL A 253 3.07 -49.02 30.59
CA VAL A 253 2.34 -47.95 31.30
C VAL A 253 2.58 -46.56 30.69
N PRO A 254 3.83 -46.12 30.40
CA PRO A 254 4.05 -44.81 29.78
C PRO A 254 3.40 -44.69 28.39
N CYS A 255 3.44 -45.77 27.59
CA CYS A 255 2.79 -45.82 26.28
C CYS A 255 1.26 -45.74 26.39
N MET A 256 0.66 -46.36 27.41
CA MET A 256 -0.78 -46.26 27.67
C MET A 256 -1.19 -44.81 27.99
N ASP A 257 -0.37 -44.06 28.75
CA ASP A 257 -0.64 -42.65 29.03
C ASP A 257 -0.58 -41.79 27.77
N VAL A 258 0.45 -41.98 26.93
CA VAL A 258 0.57 -41.28 25.64
C VAL A 258 -0.63 -41.55 24.74
N ILE A 259 -1.03 -42.83 24.61
CA ILE A 259 -2.21 -43.22 23.82
C ILE A 259 -3.48 -42.58 24.41
N THR A 260 -3.61 -42.55 25.73
CA THR A 260 -4.78 -41.98 26.41
C THR A 260 -4.95 -40.50 26.10
N PHE A 261 -3.89 -39.69 26.24
CA PHE A 261 -3.94 -38.27 25.90
C PHE A 261 -4.12 -38.05 24.39
N SER A 262 -3.45 -38.86 23.56
CA SER A 262 -3.56 -38.79 22.10
C SER A 262 -5.01 -39.02 21.63
N ILE A 263 -5.66 -40.10 22.06
CA ILE A 263 -7.06 -40.37 21.70
C ILE A 263 -7.98 -39.28 22.27
N GLN A 264 -7.70 -38.77 23.47
CA GLN A 264 -8.50 -37.69 24.05
C GLN A 264 -8.42 -36.41 23.22
N ILE A 265 -7.23 -36.04 22.73
CA ILE A 265 -7.04 -34.91 21.82
C ILE A 265 -7.84 -35.15 20.53
N LEU A 266 -7.69 -36.32 19.90
CA LEU A 266 -8.43 -36.66 18.68
C LEU A 266 -9.95 -36.63 18.88
N LEU A 267 -10.43 -37.06 20.05
CA LEU A 267 -11.83 -36.93 20.45
C LEU A 267 -12.26 -35.47 20.56
N ASN A 268 -11.46 -34.61 21.19
CA ASN A 268 -11.77 -33.19 21.33
C ASN A 268 -11.86 -32.51 19.95
N LEU A 269 -10.93 -32.84 19.04
CA LEU A 269 -10.96 -32.38 17.64
C LEU A 269 -12.19 -32.91 16.89
N SER A 270 -12.56 -34.17 17.10
CA SER A 270 -13.70 -34.79 16.38
C SER A 270 -15.06 -34.32 16.90
N LYS A 271 -15.14 -33.87 18.16
CA LYS A 271 -16.33 -33.20 18.70
C LYS A 271 -16.56 -31.82 18.05
N TYR A 272 -15.54 -31.23 17.42
CA TYR A 272 -15.63 -29.92 16.78
C TYR A 272 -15.74 -30.05 15.24
N HIS A 273 -16.86 -29.55 14.70
CA HIS A 273 -17.23 -29.71 13.30
C HIS A 273 -16.18 -29.24 12.28
N LYS A 274 -15.35 -28.23 12.59
CA LYS A 274 -14.31 -27.77 11.65
C LYS A 274 -13.07 -28.67 11.60
N THR A 275 -12.80 -29.43 12.67
CA THR A 275 -11.54 -30.19 12.80
C THR A 275 -11.73 -31.70 12.66
N ILE A 276 -12.98 -32.19 12.65
CA ILE A 276 -13.29 -33.62 12.49
C ILE A 276 -12.75 -34.21 11.17
N GLU A 277 -12.80 -33.44 10.08
CA GLU A 277 -12.29 -33.89 8.77
C GLU A 277 -10.78 -34.14 8.82
N ALA A 278 -10.03 -33.25 9.46
CA ALA A 278 -8.58 -33.40 9.60
C ALA A 278 -8.18 -34.63 10.42
N VAL A 279 -9.05 -35.14 11.29
CA VAL A 279 -8.81 -36.40 12.03
C VAL A 279 -9.07 -37.62 11.14
N TYR A 280 -10.14 -37.57 10.33
CA TYR A 280 -10.50 -38.68 9.42
C TYR A 280 -9.52 -38.80 8.25
N SER A 281 -9.15 -37.67 7.65
CA SER A 281 -8.26 -37.56 6.49
C SER A 281 -6.82 -38.05 6.73
N VAL A 282 -6.42 -38.36 7.97
CA VAL A 282 -5.10 -38.96 8.24
C VAL A 282 -5.04 -40.37 7.64
N GLU A 283 -3.96 -40.66 6.91
CA GLU A 283 -3.74 -41.96 6.30
C GLU A 283 -3.83 -43.10 7.34
N ASN A 284 -4.58 -44.15 7.02
CA ASN A 284 -4.82 -45.32 7.88
C ASN A 284 -5.40 -44.97 9.26
N SER A 285 -6.18 -43.88 9.38
CA SER A 285 -6.78 -43.43 10.65
C SER A 285 -7.70 -44.50 11.25
N VAL A 286 -8.59 -45.08 10.42
CA VAL A 286 -9.57 -46.10 10.82
C VAL A 286 -8.87 -47.39 11.24
N GLU A 287 -7.91 -47.88 10.45
CA GLU A 287 -7.12 -49.09 10.76
C GLU A 287 -6.39 -48.93 12.09
N THR A 288 -5.79 -47.75 12.33
CA THR A 288 -5.11 -47.44 13.60
C THR A 288 -6.06 -47.52 14.80
N LEU A 289 -7.30 -47.03 14.64
CA LEU A 289 -8.31 -47.14 15.70
C LEU A 289 -8.78 -48.59 15.90
N LEU A 290 -8.94 -49.37 14.83
CA LEU A 290 -9.28 -50.80 14.91
C LEU A 290 -8.18 -51.61 15.61
N ASP A 291 -6.91 -51.29 15.34
CA ASP A 291 -5.76 -51.87 16.02
C ASP A 291 -5.77 -51.57 17.53
N LEU A 292 -6.08 -50.33 17.91
CA LEU A 292 -6.25 -49.95 19.31
C LEU A 292 -7.39 -50.71 19.99
N LEU A 293 -8.54 -50.84 19.32
CA LEU A 293 -9.67 -51.61 19.84
C LEU A 293 -9.29 -53.07 20.08
N GLN A 294 -8.64 -53.71 19.11
CA GLN A 294 -8.20 -55.10 19.25
C GLN A 294 -7.15 -55.25 20.35
N ARG A 295 -6.24 -54.29 20.49
CA ARG A 295 -5.16 -54.30 21.48
C ARG A 295 -5.65 -54.09 22.92
N TYR A 296 -6.65 -53.24 23.12
CA TYR A 296 -7.12 -52.83 24.45
C TYR A 296 -8.47 -53.39 24.88
N ARG A 297 -9.10 -54.27 24.08
CA ARG A 297 -10.37 -54.95 24.42
C ARG A 297 -10.35 -55.64 25.80
N GLU A 298 -9.23 -56.25 26.18
CA GLU A 298 -9.12 -57.05 27.40
C GLU A 298 -8.97 -56.20 28.66
N LYS A 299 -8.40 -54.99 28.50
CA LYS A 299 -8.27 -53.98 29.57
C LYS A 299 -9.44 -53.00 29.62
N ALA A 300 -10.56 -53.30 28.98
CA ALA A 300 -11.68 -52.38 28.83
C ALA A 300 -12.35 -51.93 30.17
N GLY A 301 -11.87 -52.37 31.33
CA GLY A 301 -12.34 -51.95 32.65
C GLY A 301 -11.26 -51.86 33.73
N ASP A 302 -9.97 -51.70 33.36
CA ASP A 302 -8.95 -51.37 34.37
C ASP A 302 -9.36 -50.06 35.05
N LYS A 303 -9.54 -50.14 36.37
CA LYS A 303 -10.10 -49.09 37.24
C LYS A 303 -9.16 -47.89 37.38
N VAL A 304 -8.79 -47.23 36.28
CA VAL A 304 -8.18 -45.90 36.34
C VAL A 304 -9.32 -44.89 36.49
N ALA A 305 -9.82 -44.81 37.72
CA ALA A 305 -11.06 -44.15 38.10
C ALA A 305 -11.06 -42.61 37.95
N GLU A 306 -10.01 -42.00 37.41
CA GLU A 306 -9.88 -40.55 37.49
C GLU A 306 -10.35 -39.77 36.27
N ARG A 307 -10.35 -40.33 35.04
CA ARG A 307 -10.55 -39.53 33.81
C ARG A 307 -11.32 -40.21 32.67
N GLY A 308 -12.46 -40.83 33.01
CA GLY A 308 -13.53 -41.19 32.07
C GLY A 308 -13.15 -42.19 30.97
N GLY A 309 -13.65 -43.43 31.05
CA GLY A 309 -13.52 -44.43 29.98
C GLY A 309 -12.10 -44.99 29.77
N SER A 310 -12.00 -46.28 29.47
CA SER A 310 -10.76 -46.93 29.04
C SER A 310 -10.34 -46.49 27.63
N ILE A 311 -9.07 -46.70 27.26
CA ILE A 311 -8.55 -46.49 25.89
C ILE A 311 -9.50 -47.11 24.85
N PHE A 312 -10.02 -48.31 25.14
CA PHE A 312 -11.00 -49.01 24.32
C PHE A 312 -12.28 -48.18 24.11
N THR A 313 -12.92 -47.74 25.20
CA THR A 313 -14.16 -46.94 25.10
C THR A 313 -13.97 -45.61 24.38
N LYS A 314 -12.82 -44.94 24.59
CA LYS A 314 -12.48 -43.69 23.91
C LYS A 314 -12.24 -43.90 22.42
N ALA A 315 -11.56 -44.97 22.04
CA ALA A 315 -11.36 -45.34 20.64
C ALA A 315 -12.68 -45.72 19.95
N CYS A 316 -13.57 -46.48 20.61
CA CYS A 316 -14.91 -46.76 20.09
C CYS A 316 -15.68 -45.46 19.87
N PHE A 317 -15.63 -44.55 20.85
CA PHE A 317 -16.35 -43.30 20.74
C PHE A 317 -15.81 -42.40 19.62
N LEU A 318 -14.48 -42.34 19.47
CA LEU A 318 -13.84 -41.61 18.38
C LEU A 318 -14.27 -42.18 17.03
N LEU A 319 -14.23 -43.51 16.89
CA LEU A 319 -14.64 -44.18 15.67
C LEU A 319 -16.12 -43.91 15.35
N ALA A 320 -17.01 -44.01 16.34
CA ALA A 320 -18.42 -43.68 16.16
C ALA A 320 -18.63 -42.22 15.72
N LEU A 321 -17.91 -41.24 16.29
CA LEU A 321 -17.99 -39.84 15.88
C LEU A 321 -17.55 -39.63 14.43
N LEU A 322 -16.43 -40.25 14.04
CA LEU A 322 -15.91 -40.14 12.66
C LEU A 322 -16.91 -40.75 11.66
N LEU A 323 -17.59 -41.83 12.02
CA LEU A 323 -18.53 -42.58 11.17
C LEU A 323 -19.98 -42.13 11.26
N GLN A 324 -20.28 -41.03 11.96
CA GLN A 324 -21.62 -40.42 11.88
C GLN A 324 -21.95 -39.90 10.49
N ASP A 325 -20.92 -39.52 9.72
CA ASP A 325 -21.09 -39.14 8.32
C ASP A 325 -21.35 -40.39 7.47
N LYS A 326 -22.47 -40.38 6.72
CA LYS A 326 -22.88 -41.50 5.87
C LYS A 326 -21.84 -41.82 4.80
N HIS A 327 -21.13 -40.84 4.27
CA HIS A 327 -20.10 -41.06 3.24
C HIS A 327 -18.93 -41.85 3.82
N ARG A 328 -18.42 -41.43 4.99
CA ARG A 328 -17.32 -42.09 5.69
C ARG A 328 -17.69 -43.50 6.15
N ALA A 329 -18.94 -43.69 6.61
CA ALA A 329 -19.44 -45.01 6.96
C ALA A 329 -19.36 -45.98 5.76
N VAL A 330 -19.79 -45.54 4.57
CA VAL A 330 -19.72 -46.34 3.33
C VAL A 330 -18.26 -46.63 2.94
N GLU A 331 -17.35 -45.67 3.04
CA GLU A 331 -15.92 -45.90 2.78
C GLU A 331 -15.34 -46.98 3.68
N VAL A 332 -15.65 -46.96 4.98
CA VAL A 332 -15.17 -47.97 5.93
C VAL A 332 -15.74 -49.35 5.62
N THR A 333 -16.96 -49.46 5.07
CA THR A 333 -17.47 -50.77 4.63
C THR A 333 -16.69 -51.38 3.46
N LYS A 334 -16.01 -50.56 2.66
CA LYS A 334 -15.17 -51.01 1.53
C LYS A 334 -13.76 -51.40 1.98
N LEU A 335 -13.35 -51.03 3.20
CA LEU A 335 -12.03 -51.38 3.72
C LEU A 335 -11.94 -52.89 3.99
N PRO A 336 -10.88 -53.55 3.48
CA PRO A 336 -10.74 -55.00 3.61
C PRO A 336 -10.65 -55.40 5.09
N LYS A 337 -11.46 -56.40 5.49
CA LYS A 337 -11.51 -56.99 6.84
C LYS A 337 -11.95 -56.03 7.96
N ALA A 338 -12.26 -54.75 7.70
CA ALA A 338 -12.64 -53.80 8.75
C ALA A 338 -13.92 -54.24 9.49
N LEU A 339 -14.96 -54.64 8.74
CA LEU A 339 -16.22 -55.14 9.28
C LEU A 339 -16.04 -56.46 10.05
N ASP A 340 -15.22 -57.38 9.54
CA ASP A 340 -14.96 -58.66 10.20
C ASP A 340 -14.22 -58.46 11.53
N ARG A 341 -13.26 -57.53 11.57
CA ARG A 341 -12.57 -57.13 12.81
C ARG A 341 -13.55 -56.54 13.81
N LEU A 342 -14.43 -55.63 13.40
CA LEU A 342 -15.45 -55.05 14.28
C LEU A 342 -16.42 -56.09 14.83
N ARG A 343 -16.94 -56.98 13.99
CA ARG A 343 -17.81 -58.10 14.42
C ARG A 343 -17.11 -59.01 15.42
N SER A 344 -15.84 -59.34 15.16
CA SER A 344 -15.02 -60.14 16.08
C SER A 344 -14.82 -59.44 17.42
N ILE A 345 -14.46 -58.16 17.42
CA ILE A 345 -14.29 -57.34 18.63
C ILE A 345 -15.61 -57.25 19.41
N TYR A 346 -16.73 -57.06 18.73
CA TYR A 346 -18.06 -57.02 19.35
C TYR A 346 -18.38 -58.34 20.06
N ARG A 347 -18.29 -59.48 19.35
CA ARG A 347 -18.59 -60.82 19.90
C ARG A 347 -17.75 -61.12 21.12
N LEU A 348 -16.45 -60.80 21.08
CA LEU A 348 -15.54 -61.01 22.21
C LEU A 348 -15.89 -60.11 23.40
N THR A 349 -16.22 -58.83 23.15
CA THR A 349 -16.63 -57.89 24.20
C THR A 349 -17.95 -58.30 24.84
N ALA A 350 -18.93 -58.73 24.05
CA ALA A 350 -20.23 -59.21 24.52
C ALA A 350 -20.09 -60.49 25.36
N ARG A 351 -19.28 -61.46 24.90
CA ARG A 351 -18.97 -62.68 25.67
C ARG A 351 -18.33 -62.36 27.01
N LYS A 352 -17.36 -61.43 27.03
CA LYS A 352 -16.70 -61.01 28.27
C LYS A 352 -17.68 -60.32 29.22
N HIS A 353 -18.50 -59.40 28.73
CA HIS A 353 -19.50 -58.72 29.55
C HIS A 353 -20.49 -59.72 30.18
N LYS A 354 -20.92 -60.74 29.42
CA LYS A 354 -21.75 -61.83 29.94
C LYS A 354 -21.04 -62.59 31.08
N MET A 355 -19.78 -62.99 30.89
CA MET A 355 -19.01 -63.67 31.93
C MET A 355 -18.76 -62.80 33.18
N ASP A 356 -18.49 -61.50 32.99
CA ASP A 356 -18.28 -60.57 34.11
C ASP A 356 -19.60 -60.32 34.87
N ALA A 357 -20.75 -60.26 34.19
CA ALA A 357 -22.07 -60.19 34.80
C ALA A 357 -22.41 -61.47 35.59
N GLU A 358 -22.07 -62.65 35.06
CA GLU A 358 -22.22 -63.92 35.78
C GLU A 358 -21.32 -63.95 37.04
N ARG A 359 -20.06 -63.51 36.92
CA ARG A 359 -19.12 -63.39 38.05
C ARG A 359 -19.58 -62.40 39.12
N THR A 360 -20.16 -61.25 38.74
CA THR A 360 -20.66 -60.28 39.72
C THR A 360 -21.88 -60.80 40.45
N VAL A 361 -22.80 -61.50 39.77
CA VAL A 361 -23.94 -62.18 40.40
C VAL A 361 -23.46 -63.25 41.38
N ILE A 362 -22.46 -64.06 41.02
CA ILE A 362 -21.87 -65.07 41.92
C ILE A 362 -21.22 -64.41 43.14
N LYS A 363 -20.41 -63.36 42.95
CA LYS A 363 -19.82 -62.59 44.07
C LYS A 363 -20.88 -61.96 44.97
N GLN A 364 -21.95 -61.42 44.39
CA GLN A 364 -23.07 -60.85 45.15
C GLN A 364 -23.79 -61.92 45.96
N LYS A 365 -24.02 -63.12 45.40
CA LYS A 365 -24.60 -64.26 46.13
C LYS A 365 -23.69 -64.74 47.27
N MET A 366 -22.37 -64.81 47.06
CA MET A 366 -21.39 -65.16 48.11
C MET A 366 -21.28 -64.08 49.20
N ASN A 367 -21.44 -62.80 48.85
CA ASN A 367 -21.39 -61.70 49.82
C ASN A 367 -22.72 -61.54 50.58
N ALA A 368 -23.85 -61.87 49.95
CA ALA A 368 -25.17 -61.86 50.57
C ALA A 368 -25.36 -62.98 51.62
N SER A 369 -24.58 -64.07 51.54
CA SER A 369 -24.56 -65.10 52.59
C SER A 369 -23.77 -64.71 53.85
N VAL A 370 -23.01 -63.60 53.81
CA VAL A 370 -22.22 -63.10 54.95
C VAL A 370 -22.81 -61.83 55.56
N ASN A 371 -23.49 -61.00 54.76
CA ASN A 371 -24.20 -59.81 55.24
C ASN A 371 -25.62 -59.82 54.68
N GLY A 372 -26.61 -60.02 55.55
CA GLY A 372 -28.03 -60.05 55.20
C GLY A 372 -28.42 -58.90 54.27
N SER A 373 -28.95 -59.24 53.09
CA SER A 373 -29.13 -58.31 51.98
C SER A 373 -30.51 -57.65 51.95
N PHE A 374 -30.53 -56.32 51.85
CA PHE A 374 -31.65 -55.59 51.26
C PHE A 374 -31.51 -55.55 49.74
N PHE A 375 -32.51 -56.08 49.03
CA PHE A 375 -32.65 -55.99 47.59
C PHE A 375 -33.39 -54.69 47.23
N VAL A 376 -32.79 -53.81 46.42
CA VAL A 376 -33.50 -52.71 45.77
C VAL A 376 -33.45 -52.94 44.26
N PRO A 377 -34.59 -53.19 43.58
CA PRO A 377 -34.62 -53.31 42.13
C PRO A 377 -34.32 -51.95 41.47
N ALA A 378 -33.48 -51.95 40.44
CA ALA A 378 -33.28 -50.76 39.61
C ALA A 378 -34.54 -50.51 38.76
N THR A 379 -35.29 -49.46 39.07
CA THR A 379 -36.43 -48.99 38.25
C THR A 379 -35.99 -48.61 36.83
N PRO A 380 -36.74 -48.98 35.78
CA PRO A 380 -36.39 -48.67 34.40
C PRO A 380 -36.47 -47.16 34.16
N ARG A 381 -35.35 -46.54 33.81
CA ARG A 381 -35.34 -45.13 33.39
C ARG A 381 -35.71 -45.03 31.92
N LYS A 382 -36.76 -44.25 31.63
CA LYS A 382 -37.22 -43.86 30.29
C LYS A 382 -36.05 -43.49 29.38
N SER A 383 -36.06 -44.00 28.15
CA SER A 383 -35.13 -43.65 27.09
C SER A 383 -35.17 -42.15 26.81
N ARG A 384 -34.05 -41.46 27.07
CA ARG A 384 -33.86 -40.07 26.67
C ARG A 384 -33.56 -40.00 25.17
N PRO A 385 -33.96 -38.92 24.49
CA PRO A 385 -33.76 -38.73 23.06
C PRO A 385 -32.27 -38.81 22.66
N VAL A 386 -32.04 -39.14 21.39
CA VAL A 386 -30.72 -39.33 20.77
C VAL A 386 -29.83 -38.11 21.07
N PRO A 387 -28.74 -38.28 21.82
CA PRO A 387 -27.95 -37.18 22.32
C PRO A 387 -27.02 -36.60 21.25
N LYS A 388 -26.95 -35.27 21.18
CA LYS A 388 -26.00 -34.56 20.31
C LYS A 388 -24.67 -34.41 21.04
N PHE A 389 -23.61 -34.98 20.47
CA PHE A 389 -22.25 -34.83 20.98
C PHE A 389 -21.81 -33.37 20.79
N ALA A 390 -21.23 -32.78 21.84
CA ALA A 390 -20.79 -31.41 21.81
C ALA A 390 -19.44 -31.26 22.53
N PRO A 391 -18.57 -30.36 22.06
CA PRO A 391 -17.35 -30.02 22.76
C PRO A 391 -17.60 -29.52 24.19
N GLU A 392 -16.58 -29.60 25.05
CA GLU A 392 -16.74 -29.22 26.46
C GLU A 392 -17.05 -27.73 26.66
N TRP A 393 -16.54 -26.85 25.79
CA TRP A 393 -16.81 -25.41 25.85
C TRP A 393 -18.28 -25.01 25.61
N VAL A 394 -19.12 -25.91 25.07
CA VAL A 394 -20.55 -25.63 24.83
C VAL A 394 -21.37 -25.87 26.11
N LEU A 395 -21.67 -24.91 26.97
CA LEU A 395 -22.25 -25.18 28.31
C LEU A 395 -23.74 -25.64 28.39
N LYS A 396 -24.22 -26.55 27.52
CA LYS A 396 -25.59 -27.10 27.54
C LYS A 396 -25.74 -28.29 28.52
N LYS A 397 -26.90 -28.41 29.17
CA LYS A 397 -27.21 -29.48 30.14
C LYS A 397 -27.47 -30.86 29.50
N ASP A 398 -27.78 -30.92 28.22
CA ASP A 398 -28.17 -32.15 27.51
C ASP A 398 -27.00 -32.92 26.90
N LYS A 399 -25.77 -32.69 27.36
CA LYS A 399 -24.58 -33.40 26.85
C LYS A 399 -24.59 -34.87 27.27
N LEU A 400 -24.29 -35.76 26.33
CA LEU A 400 -23.87 -37.11 26.68
C LEU A 400 -22.53 -37.03 27.43
N LYS A 401 -22.45 -37.66 28.60
CA LYS A 401 -21.17 -37.95 29.24
C LYS A 401 -20.45 -39.05 28.45
N ASP A 402 -19.12 -39.05 28.47
CA ASP A 402 -18.33 -40.08 27.81
C ASP A 402 -18.79 -41.49 28.26
N ILE A 403 -18.94 -42.41 27.29
CA ILE A 403 -19.44 -43.75 27.54
C ILE A 403 -18.36 -44.54 28.28
N VAL A 404 -18.69 -45.02 29.48
CA VAL A 404 -17.76 -45.79 30.32
C VAL A 404 -17.90 -47.29 30.12
N ASP A 405 -19.08 -47.75 29.67
CA ASP A 405 -19.35 -49.18 29.43
C ASP A 405 -18.77 -49.64 28.07
N PRO A 406 -17.83 -50.62 28.05
CA PRO A 406 -17.25 -51.16 26.83
C PRO A 406 -18.27 -51.75 25.85
N LEU A 407 -19.29 -52.46 26.35
CA LEU A 407 -20.27 -53.11 25.49
C LEU A 407 -21.12 -52.06 24.77
N ARG A 408 -21.66 -51.09 25.52
CA ARG A 408 -22.37 -49.96 24.94
C ARG A 408 -21.51 -49.13 23.97
N ALA A 409 -20.22 -48.98 24.25
CA ALA A 409 -19.31 -48.22 23.39
C ALA A 409 -19.12 -48.90 22.01
N ILE A 410 -18.96 -50.23 21.97
CA ILE A 410 -18.84 -50.95 20.70
C ILE A 410 -20.18 -51.11 19.98
N GLN A 411 -21.31 -51.21 20.72
CA GLN A 411 -22.66 -51.19 20.13
C GLN A 411 -22.91 -49.89 19.37
N MET A 412 -22.54 -48.75 19.95
CA MET A 412 -22.68 -47.45 19.29
C MET A 412 -21.92 -47.38 17.95
N VAL A 413 -20.74 -47.98 17.85
CA VAL A 413 -19.99 -48.06 16.58
C VAL A 413 -20.75 -48.91 15.55
N ALA A 414 -21.30 -50.05 15.99
CA ALA A 414 -22.06 -50.91 15.10
C ALA A 414 -23.37 -50.27 14.63
N ASP A 415 -24.06 -49.56 15.52
CA ASP A 415 -25.27 -48.78 15.21
C ASP A 415 -24.96 -47.72 14.16
N THR A 416 -23.82 -47.00 14.27
CA THR A 416 -23.42 -46.00 13.27
C THR A 416 -23.15 -46.60 11.89
N LEU A 417 -22.69 -47.85 11.83
CA LEU A 417 -22.43 -48.56 10.57
C LEU A 417 -23.65 -49.38 10.09
N SER A 418 -24.78 -49.32 10.80
CA SER A 418 -25.97 -50.16 10.53
C SER A 418 -25.63 -51.66 10.39
N ILE A 419 -24.62 -52.12 11.13
CA ILE A 419 -24.22 -53.52 11.13
C ILE A 419 -25.24 -54.27 11.99
N MET A 420 -25.98 -55.22 11.40
CA MET A 420 -26.72 -56.22 12.17
C MET A 420 -25.70 -57.04 12.98
N LEU A 421 -25.72 -56.85 14.30
CA LEU A 421 -24.79 -57.45 15.27
C LEU A 421 -25.20 -58.83 15.74
#